data_AF-A0A847X659-F1
#
_entry.id   AF-A0A847X659-F1
#
_cell.length_a   1.000
_cell.length_b   1.000
_cell.length_c   1.000
_cell.angle_alpha   90.00
_cell.angle_beta   90.00
_cell.angle_gamma   90.00
#
_symmetry.space_group_name_H-M   'P 1'
#
loop_
_entity.id
_entity.type
_entity.pdbx_description
1 polymer ?
#
loop_
_entity_poly.entity_id
_entity_poly.type
_entity_poly.pdbx_seq_one_letter_code
_entity_poly.pdbx_strand_id
1 'polypeptide(L)' 'MKVDFSRLDMEKRMETLKGKSLEALKTLTEASGPGNDFLGWVDQPVDYDKEEFSRVLKAGKK' A
#
# COMPACT_ATOMS: atom_id res chain seq x y z
N MET A 1 4.68 10.46 6.63
CA MET A 1 3.56 10.71 7.57
C MET A 1 3.87 10.01 8.88
N LYS A 2 3.54 10.60 10.03
CA LYS A 2 3.67 9.96 11.35
C LYS A 2 2.28 9.70 11.91
N VAL A 3 2.02 8.48 12.34
CA VAL A 3 0.76 8.13 13.02
C VAL A 3 0.98 8.31 14.53
N ASP A 4 0.10 9.06 15.18
CA ASP A 4 0.17 9.32 16.62
C ASP A 4 -0.74 8.35 17.38
N PHE A 5 -0.13 7.52 18.23
CA PHE A 5 -0.82 6.55 19.08
C PHE A 5 -0.87 6.97 20.56
N SER A 6 -0.40 8.17 20.91
CA SER A 6 -0.26 8.64 22.30
C SER A 6 -1.57 8.64 23.10
N ARG A 7 -2.71 8.62 22.43
CA ARG A 7 -4.06 8.64 23.03
C ARG A 7 -4.74 7.27 23.08
N LEU A 8 -4.04 6.19 22.74
CA LEU A 8 -4.60 4.85 22.66
C LEU A 8 -3.79 3.87 23.51
N ASP A 9 -4.48 3.03 24.29
CA ASP A 9 -3.86 1.89 25.00
C ASP A 9 -3.62 0.73 24.02
N MET A 10 -2.53 0.86 23.26
CA MET A 10 -2.19 -0.06 22.16
C MET A 10 -1.28 -1.20 22.58
N GLU A 11 -0.65 -1.14 23.76
CA GLU A 11 0.38 -2.10 24.18
C GLU A 11 -0.15 -3.54 24.19
N LYS A 12 -1.36 -3.74 24.73
CA LYS A 12 -1.98 -5.06 24.81
C LYS A 12 -2.54 -5.57 23.47
N ARG A 13 -2.82 -4.67 22.52
CA ARG A 13 -3.41 -4.99 21.20
C ARG A 13 -2.36 -5.18 20.11
N MET A 14 -1.20 -4.54 20.25
CA MET A 14 -0.13 -4.59 19.25
C MET A 14 0.39 -6.01 19.04
N GLU A 15 0.53 -6.80 20.11
CA GLU A 15 1.07 -8.16 19.99
C GLU A 15 0.16 -9.05 19.11
N THR A 16 -1.16 -9.02 19.35
CA THR A 16 -2.13 -9.77 18.53
C THR A 16 -2.25 -9.24 17.11
N LEU A 17 -2.19 -7.91 16.93
CA LEU A 17 -2.31 -7.29 15.62
C LEU A 17 -1.06 -7.49 14.76
N LYS A 18 0.12 -7.59 15.37
CA LYS A 18 1.39 -7.74 14.66
C LYS A 18 1.40 -9.00 13.78
N GLY A 19 1.00 -10.14 14.34
CA GLY A 19 0.97 -11.41 13.59
C GLY A 19 0.06 -11.33 12.35
N LYS A 20 -1.17 -10.89 12.54
CA LYS A 20 -2.15 -10.75 11.45
C LYS A 20 -1.71 -9.72 10.40
N SER A 21 -1.12 -8.61 10.82
CA SER A 21 -0.61 -7.59 9.90
C SER A 21 0.56 -8.10 9.05
N LEU A 22 1.45 -8.92 9.62
CA LEU A 22 2.56 -9.52 8.89
C LEU A 22 2.08 -10.55 7.87
N GLU A 23 1.11 -11.39 8.26
CA GLU A 23 0.48 -12.34 7.33
C GLU A 23 -0.21 -11.61 6.17
N ALA A 24 -1.00 -10.57 6.48
CA ALA A 24 -1.67 -9.76 5.46
C ALA A 24 -0.66 -9.05 4.53
N LEU A 25 0.43 -8.52 5.09
CA LEU A 25 1.51 -7.92 4.30
C LEU A 25 2.12 -8.95 3.35
N LYS A 26 2.43 -10.15 3.85
CA LYS A 26 2.98 -11.24 3.04
C LYS A 26 2.04 -11.62 1.90
N THR A 27 0.76 -11.82 2.17
CA THR A 27 -0.25 -12.13 1.15
C THR A 27 -0.33 -11.05 0.06
N LEU A 28 -0.25 -9.78 0.44
CA LEU A 28 -0.26 -8.65 -0.49
C LEU A 28 1.02 -8.62 -1.34
N THR A 29 2.19 -8.72 -0.72
CA THR A 29 3.49 -8.66 -1.42
C THR A 29 3.76 -9.89 -2.29
N GLU A 30 3.22 -11.06 -1.92
CA GLU A 30 3.34 -12.29 -2.69
C GLU A 30 2.20 -12.50 -3.69
N ALA A 31 1.20 -11.61 -3.70
CA ALA A 31 0.01 -11.70 -4.55
C ALA A 31 -0.65 -13.10 -4.52
N SER A 32 -0.77 -13.71 -3.33
CA SER A 32 -1.21 -15.11 -3.16
C SER A 32 -2.64 -15.25 -2.63
N GLY A 33 -3.32 -14.14 -2.34
CA GLY A 33 -4.67 -14.11 -1.79
C GLY A 33 -5.78 -13.93 -2.84
N PRO A 34 -7.05 -14.11 -2.44
CA PRO A 34 -8.20 -13.81 -3.31
C PRO A 34 -8.17 -12.35 -3.79
N GLY A 35 -8.42 -12.14 -5.09
CA GLY A 35 -8.41 -10.81 -5.70
C GLY A 35 -7.00 -10.27 -5.99
N ASN A 36 -5.98 -11.12 -5.96
CA ASN A 36 -4.61 -10.78 -6.34
C ASN A 36 -4.48 -10.17 -7.76
N ASP A 37 -5.41 -10.48 -8.67
CA ASP A 37 -5.49 -9.86 -10.00
C ASP A 37 -5.63 -8.32 -9.99
N PHE A 38 -6.02 -7.72 -8.85
CA PHE A 38 -6.29 -6.28 -8.72
C PHE A 38 -5.27 -5.55 -7.84
N LEU A 39 -4.06 -6.09 -7.67
CA LEU A 39 -3.01 -5.52 -6.82
C LEU A 39 -2.04 -4.57 -7.54
N GLY A 40 -2.30 -4.17 -8.78
CA GLY A 40 -1.38 -3.32 -9.56
C GLY A 40 -1.02 -1.99 -8.88
N TRP A 41 -1.88 -1.48 -7.99
CA TRP A 41 -1.62 -0.27 -7.20
C TRP A 41 -0.47 -0.41 -6.18
N VAL A 42 -0.04 -1.63 -5.85
CA VAL A 42 1.08 -1.88 -4.92
C VAL A 42 2.39 -1.44 -5.56
N ASP A 43 2.62 -1.82 -6.81
CA ASP A 43 3.87 -1.53 -7.52
C ASP A 43 3.78 -0.24 -8.36
N GLN A 44 2.57 0.22 -8.70
CA GLN A 44 2.35 1.43 -9.51
C GLN A 44 3.13 2.67 -9.05
N PRO A 45 3.29 2.98 -7.74
CA PRO A 45 4.06 4.15 -7.31
C PRO A 45 5.52 4.16 -7.80
N VAL A 46 6.11 2.98 -8.05
CA VAL A 46 7.50 2.83 -8.54
C VAL A 46 7.57 2.43 -10.02
N ASP A 47 6.60 1.63 -10.48
CA ASP A 47 6.53 1.06 -11.83
C ASP A 47 5.28 1.53 -12.61
N TYR A 48 5.03 2.84 -12.60
CA TYR A 48 3.98 3.45 -13.44
C TYR A 48 4.45 3.64 -14.88
N ASP A 49 3.50 3.76 -15.82
CA ASP A 49 3.78 4.14 -17.20
C ASP A 49 4.27 5.60 -17.27
N LYS A 50 5.59 5.77 -17.44
CA LYS A 50 6.25 7.08 -17.50
C LYS A 50 5.93 7.85 -18.78
N GLU A 51 5.63 7.15 -19.87
CA GLU A 51 5.24 7.78 -21.13
C GLU A 51 3.84 8.36 -21.03
N GLU A 52 2.89 7.58 -20.49
CA GLU A 52 1.54 8.04 -20.18
C GLU A 52 1.58 9.23 -19.22
N PHE A 53 2.31 9.11 -18.12
CA PHE A 53 2.46 10.21 -17.16
C PHE A 53 2.97 11.49 -17.84
N SER A 54 3.95 11.37 -18.74
CA SER A 54 4.47 12.51 -19.51
C SER A 54 3.42 13.12 -20.46
N ARG A 55 2.56 12.30 -21.09
CA ARG A 55 1.44 12.79 -21.92
C ARG A 55 0.43 13.55 -21.08
N VAL A 56 0.07 13.03 -19.90
CA VAL A 56 -0.84 13.69 -18.95
C VAL A 56 -0.28 15.04 -18.50
N LEU A 57 1.01 15.11 -18.14
CA LEU A 57 1.66 16.38 -17.79
C LEU A 57 1.61 17.41 -18.93
N LYS A 58 1.78 16.99 -20.19
CA LYS A 58 1.68 17.88 -21.36
C LYS A 58 0.25 18.38 -21.55
N ALA A 59 -0.75 17.50 -21.46
CA ALA A 59 -2.16 17.86 -21.59
C ALA A 59 -2.65 18.79 -20.47
N GLY A 60 -2.07 18.67 -19.26
CA GLY A 60 -2.41 19.48 -18.10
C GLY A 60 -1.80 20.88 -18.09
N LYS A 61 -0.79 21.15 -18.91
CA LYS A 61 -0.24 22.51 -19.11
C LYS A 61 -1.22 23.31 -19.96
N LYS A 62 -2.16 23.95 -19.27
CA LYS A 62 -3.00 25.04 -19.80
C LYS A 62 -2.22 26.34 -19.84
#